data_AF-A6TSF4-F1
#
_entry.id   AF-A6TSF4-F1
#
_cell.length_a   1.000
_cell.length_b   1.000
_cell.length_c   1.000
_cell.angle_alpha   90.00
_cell.angle_beta   90.00
_cell.angle_gamma   90.00
#
_symmetry.space_group_name_H-M   'P 1'
#
loop_
_entity.id
_entity.type
_entity.pdbx_description
1 polymer ?
#
loop_
_entity_poly.entity_id
_entity_poly.type
_entity_poly.pdbx_seq_one_letter_code
_entity_poly.pdbx_strand_id
1 'polypeptide(L)'
;MGNIKIFKPGMLTLVQDSGRQGYQQYGVPVSGVMDSFSHRVANILVGNHETESVLEATLLGPGIEFLDETVIAITGGDLAPNINGAAVPLGQSITVKAGEKLDFKGIKTGCRCYIAFAGGINVPEIMGSKSTYNRGSIGGYEGRALKAGDILNLGEPLKPLSSLEGRTIQQDLYTYTNKIELRVVAGPQEEAFSPEGIETFYSFEYAVTNECDRMGYRLSGDVIKHKEGGDIISDGIAMGAIQVPGHGMPIIMMADRQTTGGYTKIANVISADLPKMGQAKPGDKITFKKVTIEEAQRIYKDMEDKIAEYKKTFEEQELYKKKLFQFKMGGKLYGLILEEIKE
;
A
#
# COMPACT_ATOMS: atom_id res chain seq x y z
N MET A 1 5.42 23.34 -8.77
CA MET A 1 6.16 22.71 -7.66
C MET A 1 5.50 23.13 -6.36
N GLY A 2 5.26 22.20 -5.44
CA GLY A 2 4.62 22.48 -4.16
C GLY A 2 5.42 21.90 -2.99
N ASN A 3 5.17 22.34 -1.77
CA ASN A 3 5.90 21.90 -0.59
C ASN A 3 4.96 21.50 0.54
N ILE A 4 5.37 20.51 1.33
CA ILE A 4 4.70 20.10 2.55
C ILE A 4 5.69 20.10 3.70
N LYS A 5 5.20 20.43 4.91
CA LYS A 5 5.98 20.43 6.13
C LYS A 5 5.38 19.46 7.14
N ILE A 6 6.21 18.58 7.68
CA ILE A 6 5.80 17.65 8.74
C ILE A 6 5.85 18.40 10.08
N PHE A 7 4.72 18.57 10.76
CA PHE A 7 4.67 19.13 12.11
C PHE A 7 4.48 18.06 13.19
N LYS A 8 3.97 16.87 12.82
CA LYS A 8 3.98 15.66 13.65
C LYS A 8 4.40 14.45 12.79
N PRO A 9 5.36 13.62 13.22
CA PRO A 9 5.83 12.50 12.40
C PRO A 9 4.88 11.29 12.34
N GLY A 10 3.89 11.22 13.24
CA GLY A 10 3.13 9.99 13.45
C GLY A 10 3.97 8.94 14.18
N MET A 11 3.53 7.68 14.15
CA MET A 11 4.29 6.57 14.76
C MET A 11 5.45 6.13 13.86
N LEU A 12 5.14 5.88 12.58
CA LEU A 12 6.11 5.55 11.55
C LEU A 12 5.55 6.01 10.20
N THR A 13 6.14 7.08 9.65
CA THR A 13 5.81 7.61 8.32
C THR A 13 7.04 7.55 7.43
N LEU A 14 6.91 6.88 6.28
CA LEU A 14 8.00 6.63 5.33
C LEU A 14 7.56 7.06 3.94
N VAL A 15 8.52 7.55 3.14
CA VAL A 15 8.33 7.65 1.69
C VAL A 15 8.46 6.24 1.12
N GLN A 16 7.45 5.76 0.39
CA GLN A 16 7.43 4.43 -0.21
C GLN A 16 6.89 4.49 -1.63
N ASP A 17 7.49 3.71 -2.53
CA ASP A 17 6.99 3.44 -3.89
C ASP A 17 6.82 1.92 -4.09
N SER A 18 6.91 1.43 -5.32
CA SER A 18 6.82 -0.02 -5.62
C SER A 18 8.09 -0.82 -5.29
N GLY A 19 9.16 -0.18 -4.81
CA GLY A 19 10.38 -0.83 -4.33
C GLY A 19 11.51 -0.96 -5.37
N ARG A 20 12.70 -1.38 -4.90
CA ARG A 20 13.98 -1.48 -5.63
C ARG A 20 14.26 -2.90 -6.10
N GLN A 21 13.58 -3.35 -7.15
CA GLN A 21 13.76 -4.70 -7.67
C GLN A 21 15.08 -4.86 -8.43
N GLY A 22 15.65 -6.06 -8.45
CA GLY A 22 16.86 -6.41 -9.21
C GLY A 22 18.16 -6.41 -8.40
N TYR A 23 18.11 -5.94 -7.15
CA TYR A 23 19.29 -5.83 -6.27
C TYR A 23 19.35 -6.90 -5.18
N GLN A 24 18.36 -7.81 -5.10
CA GLN A 24 18.31 -8.82 -4.03
C GLN A 24 19.51 -9.77 -4.02
N GLN A 25 20.10 -10.06 -5.19
CA GLN A 25 21.32 -10.85 -5.31
C GLN A 25 22.53 -10.23 -4.58
N TYR A 26 22.50 -8.92 -4.33
CA TYR A 26 23.54 -8.18 -3.59
C TYR A 26 23.17 -7.95 -2.12
N GLY A 27 22.12 -8.61 -1.61
CA GLY A 27 21.67 -8.45 -0.23
C GLY A 27 20.78 -7.23 0.04
N VAL A 28 20.35 -6.52 -1.00
CA VAL A 28 19.48 -5.34 -0.86
C VAL A 28 18.00 -5.77 -0.88
N PRO A 29 17.20 -5.45 0.15
CA PRO A 29 15.76 -5.75 0.15
C PRO A 29 15.01 -4.86 -0.85
N VAL A 30 13.90 -5.37 -1.37
CA VAL A 30 13.03 -4.62 -2.31
C VAL A 30 12.39 -3.40 -1.64
N SER A 31 12.05 -3.49 -0.36
CA SER A 31 11.21 -2.50 0.33
C SER A 31 9.90 -2.25 -0.43
N GLY A 32 9.46 -1.00 -0.54
CA GLY A 32 8.18 -0.67 -1.12
C GLY A 32 7.06 -0.64 -0.09
N VAL A 33 5.87 -0.30 -0.58
CA VAL A 33 4.63 -0.31 0.19
C VAL A 33 4.25 -1.71 0.67
N MET A 34 3.65 -1.79 1.87
CA MET A 34 3.14 -3.03 2.45
C MET A 34 1.80 -3.48 1.82
N ASP A 35 1.03 -2.53 1.32
CA ASP A 35 -0.24 -2.72 0.62
C ASP A 35 -0.17 -1.97 -0.73
N SER A 36 0.15 -2.75 -1.76
CA SER A 36 0.34 -2.26 -3.13
C SER A 36 -0.96 -1.82 -3.80
N PHE A 37 -2.10 -2.38 -3.39
CA PHE A 37 -3.38 -1.99 -3.97
C PHE A 37 -3.76 -0.58 -3.53
N SER A 38 -3.78 -0.30 -2.23
CA SER A 38 -4.12 1.02 -1.70
C SER A 38 -3.17 2.09 -2.21
N HIS A 39 -1.87 1.78 -2.27
CA HIS A 39 -0.84 2.63 -2.87
C HIS A 39 -1.16 3.04 -4.32
N ARG A 40 -1.44 2.06 -5.19
CA ARG A 40 -1.76 2.31 -6.60
C ARG A 40 -3.04 3.13 -6.75
N VAL A 41 -4.08 2.79 -5.98
CA VAL A 41 -5.35 3.53 -5.97
C VAL A 41 -5.15 4.99 -5.57
N ALA A 42 -4.32 5.27 -4.55
CA ALA A 42 -4.03 6.65 -4.13
C ALA A 42 -3.38 7.46 -5.26
N ASN A 43 -2.39 6.88 -5.94
CA ASN A 43 -1.73 7.52 -7.07
C ASN A 43 -2.66 7.77 -8.26
N ILE A 44 -3.52 6.79 -8.59
CA ILE A 44 -4.52 6.92 -9.66
C ILE A 44 -5.47 8.09 -9.38
N LEU A 45 -5.93 8.23 -8.13
CA LEU A 45 -6.84 9.31 -7.72
C LEU A 45 -6.22 10.70 -7.89
N VAL A 46 -4.92 10.86 -7.64
CA VAL A 46 -4.22 12.14 -7.84
C VAL A 46 -3.59 12.29 -9.23
N GLY A 47 -3.86 11.35 -10.15
CA GLY A 47 -3.40 11.41 -11.55
C GLY A 47 -1.91 11.16 -11.75
N ASN A 48 -1.24 10.53 -10.77
CA ASN A 48 0.15 10.09 -10.91
C ASN A 48 0.24 8.77 -11.68
N HIS A 49 1.46 8.40 -12.06
CA HIS A 49 1.76 7.00 -12.39
C HIS A 49 1.48 6.14 -11.16
N GLU A 50 0.85 4.97 -11.31
CA GLU A 50 0.38 4.18 -10.17
C GLU A 50 1.50 3.72 -9.21
N THR A 51 2.73 3.66 -9.73
CA THR A 51 3.95 3.24 -9.03
C THR A 51 4.69 4.39 -8.35
N GLU A 52 4.20 5.64 -8.46
CA GLU A 52 4.86 6.81 -7.87
C GLU A 52 4.89 6.73 -6.33
N SER A 53 5.85 7.40 -5.72
CA SER A 53 6.02 7.47 -4.27
C SER A 53 4.86 8.17 -3.55
N VAL A 54 4.54 7.62 -2.38
CA VAL A 54 3.53 8.13 -1.44
C VAL A 54 4.13 8.18 -0.04
N LEU A 55 3.42 8.79 0.91
CA LEU A 55 3.69 8.55 2.33
C LEU A 55 2.90 7.33 2.80
N GLU A 56 3.61 6.30 3.29
CA GLU A 56 3.02 5.20 4.05
C GLU A 56 3.09 5.55 5.54
N ALA A 57 1.94 5.62 6.20
CA ALA A 57 1.83 5.91 7.63
C ALA A 57 1.22 4.74 8.40
N THR A 58 1.81 4.38 9.54
CA THR A 58 1.43 3.19 10.32
C THR A 58 0.81 3.58 11.66
N LEU A 59 -0.37 3.03 12.00
CA LEU A 59 -1.18 3.22 13.24
C LEU A 59 -1.58 4.66 13.60
N LEU A 60 -0.62 5.59 13.66
CA LEU A 60 -0.81 7.02 13.90
C LEU A 60 -0.23 7.80 12.72
N GLY A 61 -1.10 8.48 11.98
CA GLY A 61 -0.73 9.24 10.80
C GLY A 61 0.06 10.53 11.11
N PRO A 62 0.72 11.13 10.11
CA PRO A 62 1.51 12.35 10.26
C PRO A 62 0.63 13.60 10.32
N GLY A 63 1.10 14.63 11.02
CA GLY A 63 0.60 15.99 10.90
C GLY A 63 1.35 16.71 9.78
N ILE A 64 0.65 17.14 8.74
CA ILE A 64 1.21 17.77 7.54
C ILE A 64 0.61 19.16 7.36
N GLU A 65 1.46 20.18 7.27
CA GLU A 65 1.11 21.54 6.87
C GLU A 65 1.43 21.72 5.38
N PHE A 66 0.45 22.15 4.60
CA PHE A 66 0.60 22.39 3.17
C PHE A 66 1.11 23.81 2.96
N LEU A 67 2.28 23.96 2.34
CA LEU A 67 2.85 25.28 2.07
C LEU A 67 2.35 25.86 0.74
N ASP A 68 1.93 24.98 -0.16
CA ASP A 68 1.37 25.30 -1.48
C ASP A 68 0.05 24.55 -1.68
N GLU A 69 -0.79 25.05 -2.60
CA GLU A 69 -1.99 24.32 -3.02
C GLU A 69 -1.62 23.03 -3.77
N THR A 70 -2.30 21.93 -3.44
CA THR A 70 -2.12 20.64 -4.12
C THR A 70 -3.39 19.80 -4.05
N VAL A 71 -3.40 18.65 -4.74
CA VAL A 71 -4.43 17.63 -4.60
C VAL A 71 -3.83 16.40 -3.94
N ILE A 72 -4.52 15.87 -2.92
CA ILE A 72 -4.12 14.63 -2.25
C ILE A 72 -5.20 13.57 -2.37
N ALA A 73 -4.83 12.31 -2.16
CA ALA A 73 -5.76 11.22 -1.89
C ALA A 73 -5.22 10.36 -0.76
N ILE A 74 -6.13 9.86 0.09
CA ILE A 74 -5.80 8.97 1.20
C ILE A 74 -6.54 7.64 1.02
N THR A 75 -5.80 6.53 1.06
CA THR A 75 -6.33 5.16 0.90
C THR A 75 -5.77 4.22 1.97
N GLY A 76 -6.18 2.95 1.96
CA GLY A 76 -5.77 1.96 2.95
C GLY A 76 -6.62 2.03 4.22
N GLY A 77 -6.03 1.74 5.37
CA GLY A 77 -6.70 1.78 6.66
C GLY A 77 -7.21 3.18 7.03
N ASP A 78 -8.37 3.22 7.70
CA ASP A 78 -8.92 4.48 8.22
C ASP A 78 -8.22 4.87 9.52
N LEU A 79 -7.27 5.80 9.42
CA LEU A 79 -6.59 6.43 10.55
C LEU A 79 -7.26 7.76 10.98
N ALA A 80 -8.52 7.95 10.60
CA ALA A 80 -9.34 9.14 10.85
C ALA A 80 -8.67 10.45 10.42
N PRO A 81 -8.32 10.60 9.12
CA PRO A 81 -7.74 11.83 8.58
C PRO A 81 -8.72 12.99 8.70
N ASN A 82 -8.19 14.18 8.95
CA ASN A 82 -8.94 15.43 8.98
C ASN A 82 -8.09 16.60 8.52
N ILE A 83 -8.69 17.56 7.80
CA ILE A 83 -8.06 18.82 7.45
C ILE A 83 -8.71 19.92 8.28
N ASN A 84 -7.90 20.64 9.08
CA ASN A 84 -8.38 21.70 9.97
C ASN A 84 -9.58 21.27 10.86
N GLY A 85 -9.61 20.00 11.28
CA GLY A 85 -10.68 19.44 12.11
C GLY A 85 -11.84 18.79 11.34
N ALA A 86 -12.00 19.05 10.04
CA ALA A 86 -13.03 18.46 9.18
C ALA A 86 -12.59 17.10 8.65
N ALA A 87 -13.45 16.09 8.75
CA ALA A 87 -13.13 14.72 8.33
C ALA A 87 -12.82 14.65 6.83
N VAL A 88 -11.78 13.90 6.47
CA VAL A 88 -11.40 13.64 5.08
C VAL A 88 -11.91 12.26 4.67
N PRO A 89 -12.63 12.15 3.54
CA PRO A 89 -13.03 10.85 3.00
C PRO A 89 -11.82 10.09 2.45
N LEU A 90 -11.83 8.77 2.62
CA LEU A 90 -10.86 7.88 1.98
C LEU A 90 -11.30 7.56 0.55
N GLY A 91 -10.34 7.24 -0.32
CA GLY A 91 -10.63 6.84 -1.70
C GLY A 91 -11.15 7.99 -2.56
N GLN A 92 -10.94 9.23 -2.12
CA GLN A 92 -11.32 10.44 -2.85
C GLN A 92 -10.14 11.38 -2.96
N SER A 93 -9.98 12.02 -4.12
CA SER A 93 -9.04 13.12 -4.30
C SER A 93 -9.64 14.44 -3.83
N ILE A 94 -8.85 15.21 -3.09
CA ILE A 94 -9.27 16.47 -2.48
C ILE A 94 -8.24 17.56 -2.72
N THR A 95 -8.72 18.76 -3.04
CA THR A 95 -7.89 19.95 -3.11
C THR A 95 -7.59 20.43 -1.70
N VAL A 96 -6.32 20.71 -1.42
CA VAL A 96 -5.83 21.24 -0.14
C VAL A 96 -5.10 22.55 -0.42
N LYS A 97 -5.50 23.61 0.27
CA LYS A 97 -4.96 24.95 0.08
C LYS A 97 -3.70 25.17 0.91
N ALA A 98 -2.88 26.12 0.47
CA ALA A 98 -1.75 26.60 1.28
C ALA A 98 -2.23 27.07 2.66
N GLY A 99 -1.50 26.66 3.70
CA GLY A 99 -1.79 26.93 5.11
C GLY A 99 -2.72 25.92 5.78
N GLU A 100 -3.39 25.03 5.04
CA GLU A 100 -4.22 23.99 5.64
C GLU A 100 -3.37 22.88 6.27
N LYS A 101 -3.94 22.18 7.26
CA LYS A 101 -3.25 21.15 8.03
C LYS A 101 -4.03 19.84 8.03
N LEU A 102 -3.40 18.80 7.49
CA LEU A 102 -3.85 17.42 7.63
C LEU A 102 -3.33 16.86 8.96
N ASP A 103 -4.21 16.21 9.71
CA ASP A 103 -3.89 15.49 10.95
C ASP A 103 -4.73 14.20 11.02
N PHE A 104 -4.39 13.31 11.95
CA PHE A 104 -5.03 12.00 12.12
C PHE A 104 -5.46 11.82 13.58
N LYS A 105 -6.71 11.41 13.79
CA LYS A 105 -7.25 11.20 15.15
C LYS A 105 -6.94 9.82 15.72
N GLY A 106 -6.39 8.91 14.91
CA GLY A 106 -6.02 7.56 15.30
C GLY A 106 -6.79 6.50 14.52
N ILE A 107 -6.43 5.24 14.76
CA ILE A 107 -6.92 4.10 14.00
C ILE A 107 -8.40 3.77 14.25
N LYS A 108 -9.15 3.59 13.15
CA LYS A 108 -10.49 3.01 13.13
C LYS A 108 -10.49 1.62 12.50
N THR A 109 -9.85 1.46 11.34
CA THR A 109 -9.72 0.18 10.61
C THR A 109 -8.36 0.04 9.94
N GLY A 110 -7.95 -1.19 9.64
CA GLY A 110 -6.65 -1.48 9.02
C GLY A 110 -5.47 -1.20 9.95
N CYS A 111 -4.30 -0.90 9.36
CA CYS A 111 -3.04 -0.60 10.06
C CYS A 111 -2.27 0.54 9.39
N ARG A 112 -2.34 0.64 8.05
CA ARG A 112 -1.55 1.59 7.26
C ARG A 112 -2.42 2.38 6.30
N CYS A 113 -2.22 3.69 6.24
CA CYS A 113 -2.78 4.52 5.19
C CYS A 113 -1.70 5.03 4.23
N TYR A 114 -2.11 5.35 3.02
CA TYR A 114 -1.26 5.85 1.95
C TYR A 114 -1.72 7.24 1.54
N ILE A 115 -0.82 8.22 1.60
CA ILE A 115 -1.10 9.61 1.25
C ILE A 115 -0.35 9.92 -0.04
N ALA A 116 -1.09 10.03 -1.14
CA ALA A 116 -0.54 10.44 -2.42
C ALA A 116 -0.75 11.94 -2.62
N PHE A 117 0.20 12.56 -3.32
CA PHE A 117 0.18 13.98 -3.70
C PHE A 117 0.26 14.07 -5.22
N ALA A 118 -0.54 14.94 -5.84
CA ALA A 118 -0.43 15.19 -7.27
C ALA A 118 1.00 15.66 -7.62
N GLY A 119 1.64 14.98 -8.58
CA GLY A 119 3.05 15.19 -8.95
C GLY A 119 4.05 14.32 -8.17
N GLY A 120 3.59 13.58 -7.15
CA GLY A 120 4.44 12.68 -6.36
C GLY A 120 5.38 13.42 -5.41
N ILE A 121 6.20 12.65 -4.69
CA ILE A 121 7.21 13.19 -3.76
C ILE A 121 8.56 13.26 -4.47
N ASN A 122 9.17 14.44 -4.45
CA ASN A 122 10.45 14.68 -5.08
C ASN A 122 11.61 14.35 -4.12
N VAL A 123 11.99 13.09 -4.09
CA VAL A 123 13.18 12.57 -3.40
C VAL A 123 14.08 11.83 -4.39
N PRO A 124 15.40 11.71 -4.11
CA PRO A 124 16.31 10.98 -4.98
C PRO A 124 15.89 9.51 -5.16
N GLU A 125 16.01 9.01 -6.37
CA GLU A 125 15.91 7.58 -6.65
C GLU A 125 17.24 6.89 -6.31
N ILE A 126 17.18 5.87 -5.45
CA ILE A 126 18.33 5.04 -5.12
C ILE A 126 18.02 3.62 -5.57
N MET A 127 18.84 3.13 -6.51
CA MET A 127 18.64 1.81 -7.14
C MET A 127 17.27 1.72 -7.84
N GLY A 128 16.90 2.79 -8.57
CA GLY A 128 15.65 2.87 -9.34
C GLY A 128 14.38 2.98 -8.49
N SER A 129 14.48 3.41 -7.24
CA SER A 129 13.34 3.50 -6.32
C SER A 129 13.51 4.60 -5.28
N LYS A 130 12.39 5.24 -4.94
CA LYS A 130 12.20 6.24 -3.88
C LYS A 130 11.82 5.62 -2.53
N SER A 131 11.70 4.30 -2.42
CA SER A 131 11.28 3.65 -1.18
C SER A 131 12.26 3.88 -0.02
N THR A 132 11.78 3.83 1.22
CA THR A 132 12.67 3.93 2.38
C THR A 132 12.96 2.54 2.94
N TYR A 133 14.23 2.15 3.00
CA TYR A 133 14.71 1.03 3.82
C TYR A 133 15.37 1.57 5.08
N ASN A 134 14.56 1.78 6.12
CA ASN A 134 14.95 2.50 7.33
C ASN A 134 16.13 1.84 8.08
N ARG A 135 16.18 0.50 8.12
CA ARG A 135 17.27 -0.25 8.81
C ARG A 135 18.62 -0.06 8.12
N GLY A 136 18.64 0.13 6.81
CA GLY A 136 19.86 0.34 6.02
C GLY A 136 20.17 1.80 5.73
N SER A 137 19.33 2.74 6.17
CA SER A 137 19.44 4.17 5.81
C SER A 137 19.45 4.41 4.28
N ILE A 138 18.59 3.72 3.53
CA ILE A 138 18.57 3.78 2.06
C ILE A 138 17.24 4.35 1.55
N GLY A 139 17.32 5.34 0.66
CA GLY A 139 16.19 5.85 -0.13
C GLY A 139 15.21 6.71 0.65
N GLY A 140 14.12 7.11 0.00
CA GLY A 140 13.12 8.00 0.58
C GLY A 140 13.69 9.35 1.03
N TYR A 141 13.22 9.83 2.17
CA TYR A 141 13.73 11.06 2.76
C TYR A 141 14.92 10.76 3.67
N GLU A 142 16.13 11.00 3.16
CA GLU A 142 17.39 10.80 3.90
C GLU A 142 17.58 9.39 4.49
N GLY A 143 16.98 8.35 3.89
CA GLY A 143 17.10 6.97 4.38
C GLY A 143 16.29 6.65 5.64
N ARG A 144 15.43 7.55 6.12
CA ARG A 144 14.83 7.46 7.46
C ARG A 144 13.33 7.73 7.48
N ALA A 145 12.70 7.39 8.61
CA ALA A 145 11.39 7.91 8.96
C ALA A 145 11.35 9.44 9.02
N LEU A 146 10.21 10.01 8.65
CA LEU A 146 9.97 11.46 8.73
C LEU A 146 9.96 11.94 10.18
N LYS A 147 10.41 13.17 10.38
CA LYS A 147 10.51 13.87 11.67
C LYS A 147 9.79 15.20 11.61
N ALA A 148 9.40 15.71 12.78
CA ALA A 148 8.87 17.06 12.87
C ALA A 148 9.93 18.07 12.38
N GLY A 149 9.50 19.00 11.54
CA GLY A 149 10.35 20.00 10.90
C GLY A 149 10.81 19.63 9.49
N ASP A 150 10.70 18.35 9.08
CA ASP A 150 11.05 17.94 7.71
C ASP A 150 10.16 18.68 6.69
N ILE A 151 10.78 19.13 5.60
CA ILE A 151 10.10 19.75 4.45
C ILE A 151 10.36 18.86 3.24
N LEU A 152 9.29 18.43 2.59
CA LEU A 152 9.34 17.62 1.38
C LEU A 152 8.84 18.43 0.20
N ASN A 153 9.61 18.40 -0.88
CA ASN A 153 9.22 18.98 -2.16
C ASN A 153 8.33 17.98 -2.89
N LEU A 154 7.26 18.48 -3.49
CA LEU A 154 6.40 17.72 -4.40
C LEU A 154 6.86 17.93 -5.84
N GLY A 155 6.68 16.91 -6.67
CA GLY A 155 6.95 16.99 -8.10
C GLY A 155 5.93 17.86 -8.84
N GLU A 156 6.06 17.90 -10.17
CA GLU A 156 5.09 18.59 -11.02
C GLU A 156 3.92 17.66 -11.35
N PRO A 157 2.66 18.07 -11.10
CA PRO A 157 1.49 17.28 -11.49
C PRO A 157 1.47 16.98 -12.98
N LEU A 158 1.19 15.73 -13.34
CA LEU A 158 1.03 15.31 -14.75
C LEU A 158 -0.23 15.89 -15.40
N LYS A 159 -1.18 16.35 -14.58
CA LYS A 159 -2.47 16.93 -14.99
C LYS A 159 -2.74 18.20 -14.19
N PRO A 160 -3.52 19.16 -14.72
CA PRO A 160 -3.92 20.34 -13.95
C PRO A 160 -4.64 19.96 -12.66
N LEU A 161 -4.31 20.60 -11.53
CA LEU A 161 -4.93 20.30 -10.23
C LEU A 161 -6.46 20.36 -10.27
N SER A 162 -7.02 21.31 -11.03
CA SER A 162 -8.46 21.49 -11.19
C SER A 162 -9.19 20.32 -11.88
N SER A 163 -8.48 19.47 -12.64
CA SER A 163 -9.09 18.27 -13.23
C SER A 163 -9.01 17.04 -12.31
N LEU A 164 -8.27 17.14 -11.20
CA LEU A 164 -8.03 16.04 -10.28
C LEU A 164 -9.01 16.04 -9.10
N GLU A 165 -9.68 17.16 -8.81
CA GLU A 165 -10.58 17.29 -7.66
C GLU A 165 -11.81 16.38 -7.75
N GLY A 166 -12.16 15.72 -6.64
CA GLY A 166 -13.43 15.00 -6.48
C GLY A 166 -13.48 13.62 -7.12
N ARG A 167 -12.39 13.12 -7.71
CA ARG A 167 -12.29 11.73 -8.20
C ARG A 167 -12.49 10.79 -7.04
N THR A 168 -13.29 9.75 -7.24
CA THR A 168 -13.65 8.81 -6.18
C THR A 168 -13.55 7.39 -6.69
N ILE A 169 -12.86 6.54 -5.92
CA ILE A 169 -12.83 5.09 -6.09
C ILE A 169 -13.39 4.46 -4.82
N GLN A 170 -14.38 3.60 -4.99
CA GLN A 170 -14.82 2.74 -3.91
C GLN A 170 -13.74 1.68 -3.65
N GLN A 171 -13.15 1.70 -2.45
CA GLN A 171 -12.12 0.73 -2.04
C GLN A 171 -12.79 -0.56 -1.53
N ASP A 172 -13.44 -1.30 -2.43
CA ASP A 172 -14.25 -2.47 -2.11
C ASP A 172 -13.54 -3.82 -2.28
N LEU A 173 -12.33 -3.83 -2.86
CA LEU A 173 -11.58 -5.07 -3.08
C LEU A 173 -11.22 -5.78 -1.76
N TYR A 174 -10.93 -5.02 -0.71
CA TYR A 174 -10.59 -5.55 0.60
C TYR A 174 -11.46 -4.92 1.68
N THR A 175 -11.92 -5.76 2.60
CA THR A 175 -12.50 -5.31 3.87
C THR A 175 -11.49 -5.58 4.98
N TYR A 176 -11.04 -4.54 5.66
CA TYR A 176 -10.09 -4.67 6.76
C TYR A 176 -10.82 -5.07 8.04
N THR A 177 -10.72 -6.35 8.38
CA THR A 177 -11.27 -6.91 9.63
C THR A 177 -10.14 -7.43 10.53
N ASN A 178 -10.47 -7.80 11.75
CA ASN A 178 -9.52 -8.44 12.67
C ASN A 178 -9.35 -9.95 12.43
N LYS A 179 -10.04 -10.53 11.43
CA LYS A 179 -9.91 -11.92 11.01
C LYS A 179 -9.55 -11.98 9.53
N ILE A 180 -8.34 -12.40 9.23
CA ILE A 180 -7.73 -12.29 7.92
C ILE A 180 -7.45 -13.70 7.40
N GLU A 181 -8.24 -14.15 6.43
CA GLU A 181 -7.93 -15.35 5.65
C GLU A 181 -6.94 -14.98 4.53
N LEU A 182 -5.77 -15.64 4.56
CA LEU A 182 -4.73 -15.53 3.54
C LEU A 182 -4.70 -16.79 2.68
N ARG A 183 -4.84 -16.61 1.38
CA ARG A 183 -4.63 -17.68 0.41
C ARG A 183 -3.14 -17.89 0.18
N VAL A 184 -2.72 -19.15 0.19
CA VAL A 184 -1.31 -19.55 0.12
C VAL A 184 -1.09 -20.68 -0.88
N VAL A 185 0.05 -20.65 -1.55
CA VAL A 185 0.57 -21.77 -2.34
C VAL A 185 1.56 -22.54 -1.47
N ALA A 186 1.46 -23.86 -1.42
CA ALA A 186 2.32 -24.69 -0.59
C ALA A 186 3.79 -24.68 -1.04
N GLY A 187 4.70 -24.89 -0.07
CA GLY A 187 6.13 -25.00 -0.30
C GLY A 187 6.88 -23.67 -0.33
N PRO A 188 8.17 -23.68 -0.72
CA PRO A 188 8.85 -24.78 -1.41
C PRO A 188 9.31 -25.95 -0.54
N GLN A 189 9.24 -25.88 0.79
CA GLN A 189 9.67 -26.96 1.70
C GLN A 189 8.52 -27.55 2.52
N GLU A 190 7.34 -27.76 1.92
CA GLU A 190 6.17 -28.37 2.59
C GLU A 190 6.55 -29.77 3.14
N GLU A 191 7.39 -30.49 2.43
CA GLU A 191 7.87 -31.83 2.77
C GLU A 191 8.73 -31.89 4.03
N ALA A 192 9.28 -30.76 4.51
CA ALA A 192 10.01 -30.69 5.77
C ALA A 192 9.10 -30.78 7.02
N PHE A 193 7.79 -30.63 6.82
CA PHE A 193 6.79 -30.64 7.88
C PHE A 193 6.10 -31.99 8.02
N SER A 194 5.79 -32.35 9.26
CA SER A 194 5.01 -33.56 9.57
C SER A 194 3.55 -33.41 9.07
N PRO A 195 2.83 -34.52 8.81
CA PRO A 195 1.41 -34.46 8.49
C PRO A 195 0.60 -33.65 9.52
N GLU A 196 0.91 -33.82 10.81
CA GLU A 196 0.28 -33.08 11.90
C GLU A 196 0.61 -31.58 11.85
N GLY A 197 1.84 -31.22 11.46
CA GLY A 197 2.25 -29.84 11.28
C GLY A 197 1.54 -29.16 10.11
N ILE A 198 1.37 -29.87 8.99
CA ILE A 198 0.60 -29.38 7.84
C ILE A 198 -0.87 -29.16 8.21
N GLU A 199 -1.49 -30.12 8.91
CA GLU A 199 -2.86 -29.97 9.43
C GLU A 199 -2.97 -28.78 10.37
N THR A 200 -2.02 -28.63 11.30
CA THR A 200 -1.97 -27.50 12.24
C THR A 200 -1.90 -26.15 11.50
N PHE A 201 -1.09 -26.07 10.45
CA PHE A 201 -0.94 -24.85 9.65
C PHE A 201 -2.25 -24.42 8.96
N TYR A 202 -3.01 -25.35 8.41
CA TYR A 202 -4.23 -25.05 7.65
C TYR A 202 -5.51 -24.99 8.50
N SER A 203 -5.54 -25.60 9.68
CA SER A 203 -6.76 -25.72 10.48
C SER A 203 -6.87 -24.72 11.64
N PHE A 204 -5.76 -24.13 12.09
CA PHE A 204 -5.74 -23.25 13.27
C PHE A 204 -5.59 -21.77 12.93
N GLU A 205 -6.00 -20.95 13.89
CA GLU A 205 -5.88 -19.49 13.85
C GLU A 205 -4.59 -19.04 14.54
N TYR A 206 -3.88 -18.10 13.94
CA TYR A 206 -2.67 -17.50 14.49
C TYR A 206 -2.89 -16.02 14.81
N ALA A 207 -2.42 -15.56 15.97
CA ALA A 207 -2.48 -14.15 16.35
C ALA A 207 -1.19 -13.43 15.94
N VAL A 208 -1.33 -12.26 15.31
CA VAL A 208 -0.23 -11.33 15.05
C VAL A 208 0.35 -10.84 16.38
N THR A 209 1.66 -10.99 16.56
CA THR A 209 2.35 -10.58 17.80
C THR A 209 2.77 -9.11 17.75
N ASN A 210 3.24 -8.57 18.88
CA ASN A 210 3.85 -7.24 18.93
C ASN A 210 5.21 -7.14 18.23
N GLU A 211 5.80 -8.28 17.85
CA GLU A 211 7.07 -8.35 17.11
C GLU A 211 6.84 -8.32 15.58
N CYS A 212 5.73 -7.75 15.12
CA CYS A 212 5.47 -7.52 13.70
C CYS A 212 6.07 -6.20 13.22
N ASP A 213 6.74 -6.21 12.07
CA ASP A 213 7.22 -5.00 11.41
C ASP A 213 7.21 -5.15 9.88
N ARG A 214 7.88 -4.23 9.17
CA ARG A 214 7.99 -4.28 7.70
C ARG A 214 8.88 -5.41 7.18
N MET A 215 9.72 -6.03 8.01
CA MET A 215 10.52 -7.20 7.61
C MET A 215 9.68 -8.47 7.63
N GLY A 216 8.90 -8.65 8.69
CA GLY A 216 8.08 -9.84 8.82
C GLY A 216 7.13 -9.79 10.00
N TYR A 217 6.09 -10.60 9.89
CA TYR A 217 5.04 -10.74 10.88
C TYR A 217 5.21 -12.06 11.60
N ARG A 218 5.69 -12.00 12.83
CA ARG A 218 5.72 -13.15 13.74
C ARG A 218 4.32 -13.42 14.26
N LEU A 219 3.86 -14.64 14.10
CA LEU A 219 2.56 -15.08 14.57
C LEU A 219 2.72 -16.01 15.77
N SER A 220 1.68 -16.07 16.60
CA SER A 220 1.59 -16.97 17.76
C SER A 220 0.34 -17.83 17.62
N GLY A 221 0.44 -19.11 17.98
CA GLY A 221 -0.63 -20.08 17.83
C GLY A 221 -0.14 -21.48 18.16
N ASP A 222 -0.75 -22.48 17.54
CA ASP A 222 -0.33 -23.87 17.69
C ASP A 222 1.01 -24.16 17.00
N VAL A 223 1.74 -25.13 17.56
CA VAL A 223 3.09 -25.48 17.10
C VAL A 223 3.01 -26.26 15.80
N ILE A 224 3.54 -25.69 14.72
CA ILE A 224 3.70 -26.37 13.44
C ILE A 224 4.92 -27.31 13.55
N LYS A 225 4.66 -28.62 13.54
CA LYS A 225 5.69 -29.66 13.74
C LYS A 225 6.47 -29.98 12.46
N HIS A 226 7.79 -29.91 12.54
CA HIS A 226 8.72 -30.43 11.53
C HIS A 226 8.87 -31.95 11.62
N LYS A 227 9.40 -32.57 10.55
CA LYS A 227 9.84 -33.99 10.57
C LYS A 227 11.17 -34.17 11.28
N GLU A 228 12.16 -33.36 10.90
CA GLU A 228 13.54 -33.47 11.38
C GLU A 228 14.06 -32.18 12.02
N GLY A 229 13.67 -31.01 11.48
CA GLY A 229 14.06 -29.70 12.00
C GLY A 229 13.60 -28.56 11.08
N GLY A 230 13.76 -27.32 11.55
CA GLY A 230 13.32 -26.12 10.82
C GLY A 230 14.40 -25.42 9.99
N ASP A 231 15.64 -25.91 10.04
CA ASP A 231 16.81 -25.29 9.42
C ASP A 231 17.14 -25.92 8.06
N ILE A 232 17.56 -25.10 7.11
CA ILE A 232 17.99 -25.48 5.75
C ILE A 232 19.26 -24.72 5.36
N ILE A 233 19.92 -25.19 4.30
CA ILE A 233 20.91 -24.36 3.59
C ILE A 233 20.19 -23.09 3.13
N SER A 234 20.79 -21.93 3.38
CA SER A 234 20.15 -20.64 3.10
C SER A 234 19.75 -20.52 1.63
N ASP A 235 18.49 -20.14 1.40
CA ASP A 235 17.90 -19.94 0.09
C ASP A 235 17.25 -18.54 -0.03
N GLY A 236 16.76 -18.21 -1.21
CA GLY A 236 16.11 -16.92 -1.46
C GLY A 236 14.73 -16.80 -0.81
N ILE A 237 14.40 -15.63 -0.27
CA ILE A 237 13.12 -15.36 0.39
C ILE A 237 12.23 -14.48 -0.49
N ALA A 238 11.09 -15.03 -0.91
CA ALA A 238 10.02 -14.28 -1.59
C ALA A 238 9.16 -13.48 -0.60
N MET A 239 8.49 -12.43 -1.09
CA MET A 239 7.51 -11.72 -0.26
C MET A 239 6.31 -12.64 -0.06
N GLY A 240 5.79 -12.68 1.16
CA GLY A 240 4.75 -13.62 1.55
C GLY A 240 5.25 -15.01 1.92
N ALA A 241 6.56 -15.28 1.83
CA ALA A 241 7.10 -16.56 2.29
C ALA A 241 6.80 -16.74 3.78
N ILE A 242 6.32 -17.92 4.16
CA ILE A 242 5.95 -18.25 5.54
C ILE A 242 7.03 -19.15 6.11
N GLN A 243 8.00 -18.56 6.79
CA GLN A 243 9.08 -19.27 7.45
C GLN A 243 8.58 -19.88 8.77
N VAL A 244 9.03 -21.09 9.08
CA VAL A 244 8.74 -21.75 10.37
C VAL A 244 10.07 -22.22 10.98
N PRO A 245 10.65 -21.44 11.90
CA PRO A 245 11.84 -21.85 12.65
C PRO A 245 11.58 -23.06 13.55
N GLY A 246 12.62 -23.63 14.16
CA GLY A 246 12.51 -24.85 14.99
C GLY A 246 11.56 -24.78 16.20
N HIS A 247 11.16 -23.58 16.64
CA HIS A 247 10.13 -23.42 17.67
C HIS A 247 8.68 -23.52 17.12
N GLY A 248 8.50 -23.72 15.81
CA GLY A 248 7.22 -24.03 15.18
C GLY A 248 6.24 -22.86 15.03
N MET A 249 6.65 -21.62 15.27
CA MET A 249 5.79 -20.44 15.10
C MET A 249 6.05 -19.78 13.74
N PRO A 250 5.02 -19.52 12.91
CA PRO A 250 5.22 -19.01 11.57
C PRO A 250 5.56 -17.51 11.54
N ILE A 251 6.37 -17.12 10.55
CA ILE A 251 6.78 -15.75 10.26
C ILE A 251 6.48 -15.44 8.79
N ILE A 252 5.59 -14.48 8.52
CA ILE A 252 5.27 -14.04 7.15
C ILE A 252 6.25 -12.95 6.74
N MET A 253 7.05 -13.17 5.70
CA MET A 253 8.09 -12.25 5.26
C MET A 253 7.53 -11.14 4.37
N MET A 254 7.86 -9.87 4.65
CA MET A 254 7.20 -8.70 4.05
C MET A 254 8.17 -7.83 3.21
N ALA A 255 7.88 -6.54 3.06
CA ALA A 255 8.55 -5.63 2.12
C ALA A 255 10.06 -5.48 2.40
N ASP A 256 10.45 -5.38 3.67
CA ASP A 256 11.84 -5.16 4.09
C ASP A 256 12.55 -6.46 4.51
N ARG A 257 11.99 -7.63 4.16
CA ARG A 257 12.56 -8.95 4.49
C ARG A 257 14.01 -9.10 4.01
N GLN A 258 14.76 -9.97 4.70
CA GLN A 258 16.07 -10.42 4.24
C GLN A 258 15.96 -11.09 2.85
N THR A 259 17.02 -10.98 2.04
CA THR A 259 17.03 -11.57 0.69
C THR A 259 17.22 -13.08 0.73
N THR A 260 17.94 -13.58 1.73
CA THR A 260 18.15 -15.01 1.99
C THR A 260 17.91 -15.36 3.45
N GLY A 261 17.66 -16.64 3.73
CA GLY A 261 17.58 -17.14 5.10
C GLY A 261 17.56 -18.66 5.20
N GLY A 262 17.82 -19.17 6.39
CA GLY A 262 18.04 -20.59 6.65
C GLY A 262 16.85 -21.34 7.22
N TYR A 263 15.63 -20.80 7.16
CA TYR A 263 14.45 -21.47 7.70
C TYR A 263 13.58 -22.09 6.59
N THR A 264 13.05 -23.28 6.87
CA THR A 264 12.02 -23.95 6.08
C THR A 264 10.81 -23.05 5.86
N LYS A 265 10.27 -23.07 4.64
CA LYS A 265 9.07 -22.31 4.27
C LYS A 265 7.95 -23.30 3.95
N ILE A 266 6.87 -23.23 4.73
CA ILE A 266 5.73 -24.15 4.61
C ILE A 266 4.82 -23.78 3.43
N ALA A 267 4.68 -22.48 3.15
CA ALA A 267 3.86 -21.94 2.08
C ALA A 267 4.28 -20.49 1.74
N ASN A 268 3.70 -19.94 0.67
CA ASN A 268 3.84 -18.54 0.27
C ASN A 268 2.46 -17.90 0.09
N VAL A 269 2.22 -16.74 0.73
CA VAL A 269 1.02 -15.92 0.53
C VAL A 269 0.96 -15.45 -0.93
N ILE A 270 -0.21 -15.54 -1.55
CA ILE A 270 -0.38 -15.05 -2.94
C ILE A 270 -0.26 -13.53 -2.98
N SER A 271 0.29 -12.98 -4.07
CA SER A 271 0.50 -11.53 -4.21
C SER A 271 -0.77 -10.70 -3.97
N ALA A 272 -1.92 -11.20 -4.40
CA ALA A 272 -3.21 -10.53 -4.24
C ALA A 272 -3.74 -10.50 -2.79
N ASP A 273 -3.14 -11.23 -1.86
CA ASP A 273 -3.51 -11.22 -0.43
C ASP A 273 -2.46 -10.50 0.45
N LEU A 274 -1.29 -10.14 -0.09
CA LEU A 274 -0.28 -9.35 0.62
C LEU A 274 -0.83 -8.00 1.13
N PRO A 275 -1.67 -7.25 0.37
CA PRO A 275 -2.35 -6.06 0.90
C PRO A 275 -3.10 -6.27 2.20
N LYS A 276 -3.80 -7.41 2.35
CA LYS A 276 -4.51 -7.74 3.60
C LYS A 276 -3.54 -7.86 4.76
N MET A 277 -2.40 -8.52 4.54
CA MET A 277 -1.35 -8.66 5.55
C MET A 277 -0.70 -7.31 5.90
N GLY A 278 -0.52 -6.43 4.91
CA GLY A 278 -0.08 -5.06 5.10
C GLY A 278 -1.03 -4.20 5.97
N GLN A 279 -2.24 -4.67 6.23
CA GLN A 279 -3.24 -4.03 7.08
C GLN A 279 -3.45 -4.73 8.43
N ALA A 280 -2.76 -5.85 8.66
CA ALA A 280 -2.80 -6.54 9.95
C ALA A 280 -1.99 -5.79 11.01
N LYS A 281 -2.46 -5.83 12.26
CA LYS A 281 -1.80 -5.27 13.45
C LYS A 281 -1.81 -6.28 14.61
N PRO A 282 -1.05 -6.04 15.69
CA PRO A 282 -1.01 -6.96 16.83
C PRO A 282 -2.41 -7.30 17.36
N GLY A 283 -2.63 -8.58 17.63
CA GLY A 283 -3.91 -9.13 18.08
C GLY A 283 -4.87 -9.54 16.95
N ASP A 284 -4.67 -9.09 15.71
CA ASP A 284 -5.43 -9.58 14.56
C ASP A 284 -5.13 -11.08 14.33
N LYS A 285 -6.10 -11.76 13.75
CA LYS A 285 -6.14 -13.21 13.59
C LYS A 285 -5.95 -13.61 12.14
N ILE A 286 -5.06 -14.55 11.90
CA ILE A 286 -4.68 -15.04 10.57
C ILE A 286 -5.10 -16.50 10.44
N THR A 287 -5.73 -16.85 9.33
CA THR A 287 -5.96 -18.24 8.89
C THR A 287 -5.42 -18.43 7.48
N PHE A 288 -5.04 -19.65 7.15
CA PHE A 288 -4.43 -19.97 5.86
C PHE A 288 -5.31 -20.89 5.03
N LYS A 289 -5.48 -20.55 3.75
CA LYS A 289 -6.25 -21.33 2.77
C LYS A 289 -5.35 -21.75 1.62
N LYS A 290 -5.16 -23.05 1.43
CA LYS A 290 -4.40 -23.59 0.29
C LYS A 290 -5.13 -23.28 -1.02
N VAL A 291 -4.38 -22.81 -2.01
CA VAL A 291 -4.84 -22.61 -3.40
C VAL A 291 -3.77 -23.13 -4.37
N THR A 292 -4.17 -23.39 -5.62
CA THR A 292 -3.19 -23.74 -6.67
C THR A 292 -2.51 -22.49 -7.24
N ILE A 293 -1.41 -22.68 -7.98
CA ILE A 293 -0.72 -21.58 -8.68
C ILE A 293 -1.64 -20.93 -9.72
N GLU A 294 -2.42 -21.73 -10.44
CA GLU A 294 -3.35 -21.26 -11.47
C GLU A 294 -4.47 -20.42 -10.85
N GLU A 295 -5.00 -20.84 -9.70
CA GLU A 295 -5.97 -20.05 -8.95
C GLU A 295 -5.36 -18.72 -8.47
N ALA A 296 -4.14 -18.76 -7.92
CA ALA A 296 -3.42 -17.57 -7.49
C ALA A 296 -3.20 -16.57 -8.64
N GLN A 297 -2.82 -17.06 -9.82
CA GLN A 297 -2.63 -16.24 -11.02
C GLN A 297 -3.94 -15.61 -11.51
N ARG A 298 -5.05 -16.37 -11.51
CA ARG A 298 -6.37 -15.84 -11.86
C ARG A 298 -6.80 -14.72 -10.92
N ILE A 299 -6.68 -14.95 -9.61
CA ILE A 299 -7.02 -13.94 -8.59
C ILE A 299 -6.16 -12.67 -8.76
N TYR A 300 -4.86 -12.85 -9.03
CA TYR A 300 -3.96 -11.72 -9.29
C TYR A 300 -4.38 -10.93 -10.52
N LYS A 301 -4.75 -11.63 -11.61
CA LYS A 301 -5.26 -10.99 -12.82
C LYS A 301 -6.55 -10.21 -12.56
N ASP A 302 -7.50 -10.76 -11.80
CA ASP A 302 -8.75 -10.06 -11.46
C ASP A 302 -8.47 -8.75 -10.71
N MET A 303 -7.47 -8.74 -9.82
CA MET A 303 -7.01 -7.52 -9.13
C MET A 303 -6.41 -6.50 -10.11
N GLU A 304 -5.56 -6.94 -11.03
CA GLU A 304 -4.97 -6.06 -12.06
C GLU A 304 -6.02 -5.47 -13.00
N ASP A 305 -6.98 -6.29 -13.45
CA ASP A 305 -8.10 -5.87 -14.29
C ASP A 305 -8.96 -4.81 -13.57
N LYS A 306 -9.17 -4.96 -12.25
CA LYS A 306 -9.86 -3.96 -11.43
C LYS A 306 -9.12 -2.63 -11.35
N ILE A 307 -7.80 -2.67 -11.17
CA ILE A 307 -6.98 -1.45 -11.15
C ILE A 307 -6.98 -0.77 -12.53
N ALA A 308 -6.94 -1.55 -13.61
CA ALA A 308 -7.06 -1.03 -14.98
C ALA A 308 -8.42 -0.35 -15.22
N GLU A 309 -9.53 -0.92 -14.71
CA GLU A 309 -10.87 -0.32 -14.76
C GLU A 309 -10.90 1.07 -14.08
N TYR A 310 -10.28 1.21 -12.91
CA TYR A 310 -10.20 2.48 -12.21
C TYR A 310 -9.42 3.54 -13.00
N LYS A 311 -8.29 3.17 -13.62
CA LYS A 311 -7.54 4.11 -14.49
C LYS A 311 -8.39 4.58 -15.65
N LYS A 312 -9.02 3.64 -16.35
CA LYS A 312 -9.86 3.90 -17.52
C LYS A 312 -11.02 4.85 -17.19
N THR A 313 -11.63 4.68 -16.01
CA THR A 313 -12.71 5.55 -15.53
C THR A 313 -12.33 7.02 -15.55
N PHE A 314 -11.10 7.36 -15.13
CA PHE A 314 -10.66 8.75 -15.09
C PHE A 314 -10.05 9.24 -16.41
N GLU A 315 -9.52 8.35 -17.24
CA GLU A 315 -9.11 8.70 -18.61
C GLU A 315 -10.31 9.02 -19.51
N GLU A 316 -11.42 8.27 -19.37
CA GLU A 316 -12.66 8.49 -20.12
C GLU A 316 -13.44 9.72 -19.64
N GLN A 317 -13.47 9.99 -18.34
CA GLN A 317 -14.08 11.21 -17.79
C GLN A 317 -13.33 12.49 -18.21
N GLU A 318 -12.04 12.39 -18.50
CA GLU A 318 -11.22 13.49 -19.01
C GLU A 318 -11.51 13.84 -20.48
N LEU A 319 -12.21 12.98 -21.22
CA LEU A 319 -12.64 13.21 -22.61
C LEU A 319 -13.95 14.03 -22.74
N TYR A 320 -14.57 14.46 -21.64
CA TYR A 320 -15.84 15.20 -21.67
C TYR A 320 -15.71 16.62 -21.12
N LYS A 321 -15.18 17.55 -21.93
CA LYS A 321 -15.47 18.99 -21.71
C LYS A 321 -16.89 19.28 -22.23
N LYS A 322 -17.86 19.38 -21.32
CA LYS A 322 -19.20 19.92 -21.62
C LYS A 322 -19.20 21.42 -21.38
N LYS A 323 -19.23 22.22 -22.44
CA LYS A 323 -19.53 23.66 -22.33
C LYS A 323 -20.99 23.89 -22.67
N LEU A 324 -21.73 24.44 -21.72
CA LEU A 324 -23.10 24.88 -21.94
C LEU A 324 -23.07 26.33 -22.41
N PHE A 325 -23.57 26.58 -23.61
CA PHE A 325 -23.77 27.93 -24.13
C PHE A 325 -25.26 28.22 -24.18
N GLN A 326 -25.64 29.40 -23.69
CA GLN A 326 -26.97 29.94 -23.93
C GLN A 326 -26.85 31.08 -24.91
N PHE A 327 -27.63 31.03 -26.00
CA PHE A 327 -27.71 32.13 -26.94
C PHE A 327 -29.16 32.40 -27.34
N LYS A 328 -29.42 33.64 -27.72
CA LYS A 328 -30.77 34.12 -28.06
C LYS A 328 -30.83 34.41 -29.56
N MET A 329 -31.74 33.74 -30.26
CA MET A 329 -31.98 33.96 -31.69
C MET A 329 -33.48 34.19 -31.92
N GLY A 330 -33.84 35.30 -32.58
CA GLY A 330 -35.24 35.63 -32.90
C GLY A 330 -36.15 35.78 -31.67
N GLY A 331 -35.61 36.21 -30.53
CA GLY A 331 -36.37 36.37 -29.28
C GLY A 331 -36.48 35.11 -28.42
N LYS A 332 -36.12 33.92 -28.95
CA LYS A 332 -36.13 32.63 -28.23
C LYS A 332 -34.74 32.28 -27.70
N LEU A 333 -34.68 31.69 -26.50
CA LEU A 333 -33.43 31.23 -25.88
C LEU A 333 -33.17 29.77 -26.28
N TYR A 334 -31.93 29.47 -26.67
CA TYR A 334 -31.48 28.12 -27.02
C TYR A 334 -30.30 27.73 -26.14
N GLY A 335 -30.27 26.47 -25.71
CA GLY A 335 -29.12 25.86 -25.03
C GLY A 335 -28.36 24.98 -26.01
N LEU A 336 -27.05 25.20 -26.12
CA LEU A 336 -26.12 24.35 -26.87
C LEU A 336 -25.19 23.67 -25.89
N ILE A 337 -25.05 22.36 -26.03
CA ILE A 337 -24.04 21.58 -25.32
C ILE A 337 -22.94 21.28 -26.34
N LEU A 338 -21.75 21.83 -26.11
CA LEU A 338 -20.57 21.50 -26.88
C LEU A 338 -19.82 20.38 -26.16
N GLU A 339 -19.60 19.26 -26.86
CA GLU A 339 -18.81 18.12 -26.40
C GLU A 339 -17.52 18.07 -27.22
N GLU A 340 -16.38 18.29 -26.59
CA GLU A 340 -15.07 18.26 -27.25
C GLU A 340 -14.42 16.89 -27.01
N ILE A 341 -14.42 16.04 -28.04
CA ILE A 341 -13.76 14.73 -28.03
C ILE A 341 -12.39 14.92 -28.69
N LYS A 342 -11.30 14.56 -28.01
CA LYS A 342 -10.00 14.41 -28.68
C LYS A 342 -10.00 13.09 -29.43
N GLU A 343 -9.86 13.17 -30.76
CA GLU A 343 -9.58 12.03 -31.64
C GLU A 343 -8.23 11.35 -31.31
#